data_AF-A0A1G3QLP1-F1
#
_entry.id   AF-A0A1G3QLP1-F1
#
_cell.length_a   1.000
_cell.length_b   1.000
_cell.length_c   1.000
_cell.angle_alpha   90.00
_cell.angle_beta   90.00
_cell.angle_gamma   90.00
#
_symmetry.space_group_name_H-M   'P 1'
#
loop_
_entity.id
_entity.type
_entity.pdbx_description
1 polymer ?
#
loop_
_entity_poly.entity_id
_entity_poly.type
_entity_poly.pdbx_seq_one_letter_code
_entity_poly.pdbx_strand_id
1 'polypeptide(L)'
;MRINITSAGEFERLLDALCDEAVTASIHFRLYKDLEAARSEFATAFHQSWTFWSLTFQSHWDTTLFRLCKIYDQHTTSVTRASK
;
A
#
# COMPACT_ATOMS: atom_id res chain seq x y z
N MET A 1 7.86 -17.12 11.25
CA MET A 1 7.69 -15.96 12.15
C MET A 1 8.45 -16.21 13.45
N ARG A 2 9.69 -15.70 13.55
CA ARG A 2 10.40 -15.49 14.81
C ARG A 2 10.88 -14.04 14.77
N ILE A 3 10.16 -13.16 15.44
CA ILE A 3 10.55 -11.75 15.57
C ILE A 3 11.47 -11.70 16.79
N ASN A 4 12.77 -11.50 16.57
CA ASN A 4 13.73 -11.37 17.65
C ASN A 4 13.74 -9.93 18.14
N ILE A 5 12.81 -9.61 19.04
CA ILE A 5 12.71 -8.28 19.65
C ILE A 5 13.74 -8.21 20.77
N THR A 6 14.70 -7.29 20.65
CA THR A 6 15.78 -7.12 21.64
C THR A 6 15.52 -5.99 22.63
N SER A 7 14.55 -5.11 22.34
CA SER A 7 14.16 -4.01 23.22
C SER A 7 12.71 -3.56 23.04
N ALA A 8 12.14 -2.90 24.05
CA ALA A 8 10.80 -2.30 23.96
C ALA A 8 10.71 -1.25 22.84
N GLY A 9 11.75 -0.42 22.65
CA GLY A 9 11.77 0.57 21.58
C GLY A 9 11.84 -0.04 20.16
N GLU A 10 12.46 -1.21 20.01
CA GLU A 10 12.41 -1.95 18.74
C GLU A 10 11.01 -2.51 18.47
N PHE A 11 10.32 -2.98 19.50
CA PHE A 11 8.94 -3.44 19.40
C PHE A 11 7.98 -2.32 19.01
N GLU A 12 8.06 -1.17 19.67
CA GLU A 12 7.22 -0.01 19.37
C GLU A 12 7.39 0.45 17.92
N ARG A 13 8.63 0.57 17.44
CA ARG A 13 8.90 0.93 16.04
C ARG A 13 8.34 -0.08 15.03
N LEU A 14 8.40 -1.37 15.35
CA LEU A 14 7.83 -2.41 14.50
C LEU A 14 6.30 -2.32 14.47
N LEU A 15 5.69 -2.03 15.62
CA LEU A 15 4.24 -1.84 15.73
C LEU A 15 3.78 -0.60 14.96
N ASP A 16 4.49 0.51 15.07
CA ASP A 16 4.21 1.74 14.32
C ASP A 16 4.32 1.48 12.81
N ALA A 17 5.39 0.83 12.37
CA ALA A 17 5.55 0.46 10.96
C ALA A 17 4.43 -0.46 10.46
N LEU A 18 4.03 -1.46 11.26
CA LEU A 18 2.92 -2.34 10.94
C LEU A 18 1.61 -1.55 10.78
N CYS A 19 1.33 -0.64 11.71
CA CYS A 19 0.17 0.22 11.67
C CYS A 19 0.17 1.11 10.43
N ASP A 20 1.29 1.73 10.10
CA ASP A 20 1.43 2.59 8.92
C ASP A 20 1.18 1.83 7.61
N GLU A 21 1.78 0.63 7.46
CA GLU A 21 1.56 -0.20 6.27
C GLU A 21 0.09 -0.64 6.17
N ALA A 22 -0.54 -1.04 7.28
CA ALA A 22 -1.94 -1.49 7.31
C ALA A 22 -2.93 -0.34 7.02
N VAL A 23 -2.73 0.83 7.63
CA VAL A 23 -3.54 2.02 7.39
C VAL A 23 -3.40 2.48 5.93
N THR A 24 -2.17 2.52 5.41
CA THR A 24 -1.94 2.88 4.00
C THR A 24 -2.63 1.91 3.05
N ALA A 25 -2.51 0.59 3.27
CA ALA A 25 -3.20 -0.41 2.47
C ALA A 25 -4.73 -0.20 2.49
N SER A 26 -5.28 0.07 3.66
CA SER A 26 -6.72 0.31 3.83
C SER A 26 -7.20 1.53 3.05
N ILE A 27 -6.46 2.63 3.09
CA ILE A 27 -6.77 3.86 2.35
C ILE A 27 -6.78 3.59 0.84
N HIS A 28 -5.73 2.97 0.30
CA HIS A 28 -5.64 2.71 -1.14
C HIS A 28 -6.72 1.72 -1.61
N PHE A 29 -7.04 0.70 -0.82
CA PHE A 29 -8.13 -0.22 -1.15
C PHE A 29 -9.50 0.47 -1.14
N ARG A 30 -9.73 1.36 -0.17
CA ARG A 30 -10.96 2.17 -0.11
C ARG A 30 -11.08 3.06 -1.36
N LEU A 31 -10.02 3.78 -1.71
CA LEU A 31 -10.00 4.62 -2.91
C LEU A 31 -10.29 3.82 -4.19
N TYR A 32 -9.66 2.64 -4.35
CA TYR A 32 -9.96 1.74 -5.46
C TYR A 32 -11.45 1.38 -5.52
N LYS A 33 -12.03 0.96 -4.40
CA LYS A 33 -13.45 0.57 -4.33
C LYS A 33 -14.40 1.73 -4.61
N ASP A 34 -14.12 2.89 -4.06
CA ASP A 34 -14.98 4.06 -4.20
C ASP A 34 -14.93 4.58 -5.66
N LEU A 35 -13.76 4.52 -6.31
CA LEU A 35 -13.61 4.81 -7.74
C LEU A 35 -14.33 3.78 -8.63
N GLU A 36 -14.27 2.49 -8.29
CA GLU A 36 -15.02 1.44 -9.00
C GLU A 36 -16.53 1.69 -8.92
N ALA A 37 -17.03 2.06 -7.74
CA ALA A 37 -18.45 2.39 -7.54
C ALA A 37 -18.87 3.64 -8.34
N ALA A 38 -18.01 4.66 -8.38
CA ALA A 38 -18.24 5.91 -9.11
C ALA A 38 -18.17 5.74 -10.65
N ARG A 39 -17.66 4.61 -11.15
CA ARG A 39 -17.42 4.40 -12.60
C ARG A 39 -18.68 4.56 -13.44
N SER A 40 -19.82 4.09 -12.95
CA SER A 40 -21.09 4.18 -13.66
C SER A 40 -21.62 5.61 -13.75
N GLU A 41 -21.49 6.38 -12.67
CA GLU A 41 -21.94 7.77 -12.59
C GLU A 41 -21.11 8.71 -13.47
N PHE A 42 -19.79 8.50 -13.52
CA PHE A 42 -18.86 9.36 -14.26
C PHE A 42 -18.32 8.71 -15.54
N ALA A 43 -19.08 7.80 -16.16
CA ALA A 43 -18.63 6.97 -17.29
C ALA A 43 -17.95 7.77 -18.42
N THR A 44 -18.45 8.97 -18.75
CA THR A 44 -17.84 9.84 -19.77
C THR A 44 -16.41 10.25 -19.40
N ALA A 45 -16.17 10.68 -18.15
CA ALA A 45 -14.84 11.05 -17.68
C ALA A 45 -13.89 9.83 -17.67
N PHE A 46 -14.41 8.66 -17.29
CA PHE A 46 -13.66 7.40 -17.35
C PHE A 46 -13.27 7.02 -18.78
N HIS A 47 -14.17 7.18 -19.76
CA HIS A 47 -13.89 6.87 -21.16
C HIS A 47 -12.94 7.86 -21.83
N GLN A 48 -13.12 9.17 -21.59
CA GLN A 48 -12.29 10.21 -22.22
C GLN A 48 -10.83 10.17 -21.74
N SER A 49 -10.58 9.63 -20.56
CA SER A 49 -9.24 9.52 -19.96
C SER A 49 -8.92 8.08 -19.54
N TRP A 50 -9.29 7.11 -20.38
CA TRP A 50 -9.15 5.68 -20.09
C TRP A 50 -7.77 5.29 -19.53
N THR A 51 -6.68 5.72 -20.19
CA THR A 51 -5.31 5.35 -19.77
C THR A 51 -5.00 5.87 -18.37
N PHE A 52 -5.36 7.12 -18.07
CA PHE A 52 -5.18 7.71 -16.75
C PHE A 52 -5.90 6.89 -15.68
N TRP A 53 -7.17 6.57 -15.92
CA TRP A 53 -7.97 5.84 -14.95
C TRP A 53 -7.50 4.40 -14.78
N SER A 54 -7.16 3.70 -15.86
CA SER A 54 -6.58 2.34 -15.80
C SER A 54 -5.33 2.31 -14.93
N LEU A 55 -4.41 3.27 -15.13
CA LEU A 55 -3.19 3.37 -14.33
C LEU A 55 -3.49 3.75 -12.87
N THR A 56 -4.48 4.62 -12.64
CA THR A 56 -4.92 5.00 -11.30
C THR A 56 -5.47 3.80 -10.53
N PHE A 57 -6.39 3.03 -11.11
CA PHE A 57 -6.92 1.80 -10.52
C PHE A 57 -5.81 0.81 -10.21
N GLN A 58 -4.93 0.56 -11.18
CA GLN A 58 -3.79 -0.33 -10.99
C GLN A 58 -2.90 0.15 -9.85
N SER A 59 -2.56 1.45 -9.78
CA SER A 59 -1.69 1.99 -8.73
C SER A 59 -2.28 1.83 -7.32
N HIS A 60 -3.60 2.01 -7.15
CA HIS A 60 -4.24 1.80 -5.84
C HIS A 60 -4.25 0.32 -5.46
N TRP A 61 -4.49 -0.57 -6.42
CA TRP A 61 -4.45 -2.01 -6.22
C TRP A 61 -3.03 -2.49 -5.87
N ASP A 62 -2.05 -2.13 -6.69
CA ASP A 62 -0.64 -2.46 -6.51
C ASP A 62 -0.14 -1.94 -5.16
N THR A 63 -0.45 -0.69 -4.80
CA THR A 63 -0.08 -0.14 -3.50
C THR A 63 -0.69 -0.94 -2.37
N THR A 64 -1.99 -1.28 -2.44
CA THR A 64 -2.64 -2.11 -1.43
C THR A 64 -1.90 -3.43 -1.25
N LEU A 65 -1.62 -4.13 -2.35
CA LEU A 65 -0.94 -5.42 -2.33
C LEU A 65 0.49 -5.29 -1.78
N PHE A 66 1.28 -4.32 -2.25
CA PHE A 66 2.65 -4.12 -1.78
C PHE A 66 2.71 -3.81 -0.29
N ARG A 67 1.82 -2.95 0.21
CA ARG A 67 1.74 -2.61 1.65
C ARG A 67 1.39 -3.83 2.50
N LEU A 68 0.43 -4.65 2.05
CA LEU A 68 0.12 -5.91 2.73
C LEU A 68 1.28 -6.91 2.66
N CYS A 69 1.95 -7.05 1.52
CA CYS A 69 3.13 -7.91 1.39
C CYS A 69 4.25 -7.49 2.34
N LYS A 70 4.50 -6.18 2.51
CA LYS A 70 5.52 -5.67 3.45
C LYS A 70 5.24 -6.04 4.91
N ILE A 71 3.98 -6.20 5.29
CA ILE A 71 3.61 -6.70 6.63
C ILE A 71 4.10 -8.15 6.83
N TYR A 72 4.08 -8.96 5.77
CA TYR A 72 4.48 -10.37 5.82
C TYR A 72 5.94 -10.62 5.45
N ASP A 73 6.58 -9.70 4.72
CA ASP A 73 7.97 -9.83 4.30
C ASP A 73 8.93 -9.53 5.46
N GLN A 74 9.75 -10.53 5.80
CA GLN A 74 10.70 -10.50 6.91
C GLN A 74 12.09 -10.00 6.49
N HIS A 75 12.30 -9.68 5.20
CA HIS A 75 13.59 -9.26 4.69
C HIS A 75 13.71 -7.73 4.61
N THR A 76 14.08 -7.09 5.72
CA THR A 76 14.60 -5.71 5.73
C THR A 76 15.97 -5.57 5.03
N THR A 77 16.56 -6.66 4.54
CA THR A 77 17.90 -6.68 3.93
C THR A 77 18.00 -6.17 2.48
N SER A 78 16.94 -5.65 1.88
CA SER A 78 16.97 -5.21 0.48
C SER A 78 16.63 -3.73 0.25
N VAL A 79 16.85 -2.87 1.23
CA VAL A 79 17.13 -1.45 0.93
C VAL A 79 18.61 -1.21 1.22
N THR A 80 19.43 -1.59 0.25
CA THR A 80 20.81 -1.16 0.16
C THR A 80 20.84 0.36 0.24
N ARG A 81 21.50 0.83 1.29
CA ARG A 81 22.05 2.16 1.48
C ARG A 81 22.80 2.62 0.22
N ALA A 82 22.09 3.20 -0.74
CA ALA A 82 22.59 4.24 -1.65
C ALA A 82 22.06 5.55 -1.05
N SER A 83 22.86 6.49 -0.57
CA SER A 83 24.05 7.05 -1.19
C SER A 83 24.98 7.59 -0.10
N LYS A 84 26.29 7.32 -0.25
CA LYS A 84 27.32 8.26 0.20
C LYS A 84 27.56 9.26 -0.92
#